data_AF-X1LC46-F1
#
_entry.id   AF-X1LC46-F1
#
_cell.length_a   1.000
_cell.length_b   1.000
_cell.length_c   1.000
_cell.angle_alpha   90.00
_cell.angle_beta   90.00
_cell.angle_gamma   90.00
#
_symmetry.space_group_name_H-M   'P 1'
#
loop_
_entity.id
_entity.type
_entity.pdbx_description
1 polymer ?
#
loop_
_entity_poly.entity_id
_entity_poly.type
_entity_poly.pdbx_seq_one_letter_code
_entity_poly.pdbx_strand_id
1 'polypeptide(L)'
;MNTDIGWQMWWQYAVTFAGSLIVALLSVWIAQSWSAKRERSKALGNLKSEVSANIRDCRLISEWLDKDFDALIKGEGALTPYPRIHDSAWYLVRSTFIGDYALVAKLEDAYRLIAVVNNLLQRIEELRYTHMNESGKGFTLEALEQAELEITEGMRTAALALSADRETAYRTNYTQHNAAAKGYTQKLLTLLEEVEPQVAQLCGSREDTSTAVLDKRLLKSKARLHIVLAAALFGALPFLTGGYQIALIVVVAILTFSSSVL
;
A
#
# COMPACT_ATOMS: atom_id res chain seq x y z
N MET A 1 67.10 9.54 -26.51
CA MET A 1 66.67 9.80 -25.12
C MET A 1 65.46 10.70 -25.14
N ASN A 2 64.26 10.15 -24.91
CA ASN A 2 63.04 10.92 -24.62
C ASN A 2 61.98 10.02 -23.95
N THR A 3 62.44 9.05 -23.14
CA THR A 3 61.58 8.08 -22.45
C THR A 3 61.05 8.60 -21.10
N ASP A 4 61.65 9.65 -20.55
CA ASP A 4 61.29 10.16 -19.21
C ASP A 4 59.99 10.99 -19.21
N ILE A 5 59.63 11.63 -20.33
CA ILE A 5 58.40 12.44 -20.44
C ILE A 5 57.16 11.53 -20.42
N GLY A 6 57.24 10.34 -21.02
CA GLY A 6 56.13 9.37 -21.04
C GLY A 6 55.81 8.80 -19.65
N TRP A 7 56.84 8.56 -18.82
CA TRP A 7 56.65 8.06 -17.46
C TRP A 7 56.02 9.13 -16.57
N GLN A 8 56.48 10.39 -16.67
CA GLN A 8 55.93 11.49 -15.86
C GLN A 8 54.47 11.85 -16.17
N MET A 9 53.91 11.48 -17.33
CA MET A 9 52.50 11.76 -17.63
C MET A 9 51.56 10.58 -17.27
N TRP A 10 52.04 9.34 -17.26
CA TRP A 10 51.19 8.16 -17.04
C TRP A 10 50.52 8.14 -15.66
N TRP A 11 51.25 8.53 -14.60
CA TRP A 11 50.67 8.57 -13.26
C TRP A 11 49.56 9.63 -13.12
N GLN A 12 49.64 10.73 -13.88
CA GLN A 12 48.59 11.76 -13.91
C GLN A 12 47.31 11.21 -14.55
N TYR A 13 47.44 10.44 -15.64
CA TYR A 13 46.30 9.74 -16.25
C TYR A 13 45.71 8.66 -15.34
N ALA A 14 46.56 7.90 -14.64
CA ALA A 14 46.10 6.88 -13.70
C ALA A 14 45.35 7.49 -12.50
N VAL A 15 45.84 8.60 -11.94
CA VAL A 15 45.19 9.30 -10.82
C VAL A 15 43.88 9.98 -11.25
N THR A 16 43.84 10.61 -12.43
CA THR A 16 42.60 11.22 -12.95
C THR A 16 41.55 10.17 -13.30
N PHE A 17 41.95 9.02 -13.83
CA PHE A 17 41.07 7.88 -14.07
C PHE A 17 40.53 7.26 -12.77
N ALA A 18 41.39 7.01 -11.78
CA ALA A 18 40.95 6.50 -10.48
C ALA A 18 40.01 7.49 -9.77
N GLY A 19 40.33 8.79 -9.83
CA GLY A 19 39.49 9.85 -9.28
C GLY A 19 38.12 9.92 -9.94
N SER A 20 38.05 9.87 -11.28
CA SER A 20 36.78 9.89 -12.01
C SER A 20 35.96 8.63 -11.77
N LEU A 21 36.60 7.47 -11.67
CA LEU A 21 35.94 6.20 -11.34
C LEU A 21 35.33 6.22 -9.93
N ILE A 22 36.06 6.71 -8.93
CA ILE A 22 35.55 6.84 -7.55
C ILE A 22 34.35 7.80 -7.51
N VAL A 23 34.43 8.94 -8.19
CA VAL A 23 33.31 9.90 -8.27
C VAL A 23 32.09 9.30 -8.96
N ALA A 24 32.30 8.54 -10.05
CA ALA A 24 31.21 7.85 -10.75
C ALA A 24 30.52 6.82 -9.85
N LEU A 25 31.30 5.98 -9.15
CA LEU A 25 30.76 4.98 -8.22
C LEU A 25 30.01 5.61 -7.05
N LEU A 26 30.57 6.66 -6.45
CA LEU A 26 29.89 7.42 -5.38
C LEU A 26 28.59 8.06 -5.88
N SER A 27 28.58 8.60 -7.11
CA SER A 27 27.37 9.21 -7.69
C SER A 27 26.26 8.17 -7.89
N VAL A 28 26.60 6.98 -8.40
CA VAL A 28 25.65 5.87 -8.55
C VAL A 28 25.13 5.42 -7.18
N TRP A 29 26.01 5.25 -6.19
CA TRP A 29 25.62 4.83 -4.85
C TRP A 29 24.69 5.83 -4.17
N ILE A 30 24.99 7.13 -4.27
CA ILE A 30 24.14 8.20 -3.73
C ILE A 30 22.77 8.19 -4.43
N ALA A 31 22.74 8.10 -5.76
CA ALA A 31 21.50 8.07 -6.53
C ALA A 31 20.61 6.86 -6.14
N GLN A 32 21.21 5.67 -6.02
CA GLN A 32 20.50 4.46 -5.60
C GLN A 32 19.99 4.57 -4.15
N SER A 33 20.81 5.06 -3.23
CA SER A 33 20.42 5.25 -1.82
C SER A 33 19.22 6.19 -1.69
N TRP A 34 19.17 7.23 -2.53
CA TRP A 34 18.08 8.19 -2.51
C TRP A 34 16.80 7.66 -3.15
N SER A 35 16.92 6.95 -4.27
CA SER A 35 15.80 6.25 -4.90
C SER A 35 15.17 5.26 -3.91
N ALA A 36 15.97 4.44 -3.25
CA ALA A 36 15.50 3.50 -2.23
C ALA A 36 14.84 4.21 -1.04
N LYS A 37 15.39 5.36 -0.60
CA LYS A 37 14.79 6.16 0.47
C LYS A 37 13.43 6.73 0.06
N ARG A 38 13.30 7.23 -1.16
CA ARG A 38 12.05 7.79 -1.70
C ARG A 38 10.98 6.71 -1.85
N GLU A 39 11.35 5.55 -2.39
CA GLU A 39 10.46 4.40 -2.51
C GLU A 39 9.97 3.93 -1.16
N ARG A 40 10.85 3.82 -0.17
CA ARG A 40 10.48 3.48 1.21
C ARG A 40 9.51 4.50 1.83
N SER A 41 9.76 5.80 1.64
CA SER A 41 8.86 6.86 2.13
C SER A 41 7.48 6.77 1.51
N LYS A 42 7.43 6.55 0.19
CA LYS A 42 6.17 6.36 -0.56
C LYS A 42 5.43 5.12 -0.08
N ALA A 43 6.12 4.00 0.11
CA ALA A 43 5.55 2.76 0.59
C ALA A 43 4.95 2.92 2.00
N LEU A 44 5.64 3.62 2.90
CA LEU A 44 5.14 3.96 4.24
C LEU A 44 3.93 4.89 4.20
N GLY A 45 3.93 5.89 3.33
CA GLY A 45 2.78 6.77 3.11
C GLY A 45 1.56 6.01 2.63
N ASN A 46 1.74 5.08 1.68
CA ASN A 46 0.67 4.20 1.21
C ASN A 46 0.13 3.32 2.34
N LEU A 47 1.02 2.70 3.14
CA LEU A 47 0.63 1.87 4.28
C LEU A 47 -0.19 2.67 5.30
N LYS A 48 0.26 3.88 5.64
CA LYS A 48 -0.48 4.78 6.53
C LYS A 48 -1.88 5.05 5.99
N SER A 49 -1.99 5.39 4.71
CA SER A 49 -3.29 5.67 4.08
C SER A 49 -4.22 4.46 4.07
N GLU A 50 -3.67 3.26 3.83
CA GLU A 50 -4.42 2.00 3.83
C GLU A 50 -4.91 1.63 5.23
N VAL A 51 -4.06 1.77 6.27
CA VAL A 51 -4.44 1.55 7.66
C VAL A 51 -5.59 2.48 8.07
N SER A 52 -5.48 3.79 7.80
CA SER A 52 -6.54 4.74 8.13
C SER A 52 -7.84 4.49 7.35
N ALA A 53 -7.75 4.07 6.08
CA ALA A 53 -8.91 3.67 5.29
C ALA A 53 -9.58 2.41 5.86
N ASN A 54 -8.79 1.39 6.18
CA ASN A 54 -9.28 0.14 6.77
C ASN A 54 -9.95 0.36 8.13
N ILE A 55 -9.44 1.27 8.97
CA ILE A 55 -10.08 1.66 10.23
C ILE A 55 -11.48 2.22 9.97
N ARG A 56 -11.60 3.17 9.02
CA ARG A 56 -12.90 3.74 8.64
C ARG A 56 -13.84 2.66 8.13
N ASP A 57 -13.36 1.79 7.26
CA ASP A 57 -14.18 0.76 6.63
C ASP A 57 -14.63 -0.30 7.66
N CYS A 58 -13.79 -0.68 8.63
CA CYS A 58 -14.18 -1.55 9.75
C CYS A 58 -15.33 -0.97 10.58
N ARG A 59 -15.31 0.34 10.83
CA ARG A 59 -16.40 1.03 11.55
C ARG A 59 -17.70 0.98 10.74
N LEU A 60 -17.63 1.29 9.45
CA LEU A 60 -18.78 1.22 8.54
C LEU A 60 -19.35 -0.19 8.43
N ILE A 61 -18.50 -1.21 8.28
CA ILE A 61 -18.92 -2.62 8.22
C ILE A 61 -19.69 -3.00 9.48
N SER A 62 -19.22 -2.59 10.66
CA SER A 62 -19.87 -2.90 11.93
C SER A 62 -21.28 -2.29 12.00
N GLU A 63 -21.44 -1.04 11.58
CA GLU A 63 -22.74 -0.36 11.51
C GLU A 63 -23.68 -1.04 10.49
N TRP A 64 -23.15 -1.47 9.35
CA TRP A 64 -23.94 -2.10 8.29
C TRP A 64 -24.38 -3.52 8.67
N LEU A 65 -23.53 -4.28 9.36
CA LEU A 65 -23.89 -5.60 9.88
C LEU A 65 -25.04 -5.52 10.89
N ASP A 66 -25.04 -4.49 11.75
CA ASP A 66 -26.13 -4.26 12.71
C ASP A 66 -27.42 -3.85 12.00
N LYS A 67 -27.33 -2.93 11.04
CA LYS A 67 -28.48 -2.49 10.24
C LYS A 67 -29.10 -3.65 9.44
N ASP A 68 -28.27 -4.49 8.81
CA ASP A 68 -28.75 -5.62 8.03
C ASP A 68 -29.36 -6.71 8.92
N PHE A 69 -28.85 -6.89 10.14
CA PHE A 69 -29.46 -7.79 11.12
C PHE A 69 -30.85 -7.30 11.56
N ASP A 70 -31.00 -6.01 11.82
CA ASP A 70 -32.30 -5.41 12.12
C ASP A 70 -33.28 -5.51 10.95
N ALA A 71 -32.79 -5.29 9.73
CA ALA A 71 -33.58 -5.43 8.50
C ALA A 71 -34.06 -6.89 8.33
N LEU A 72 -33.18 -7.87 8.57
CA LEU A 72 -33.54 -9.29 8.56
C LEU A 72 -34.65 -9.62 9.56
N ILE A 73 -34.59 -9.11 10.79
CA ILE A 73 -35.63 -9.32 11.80
C ILE A 73 -36.98 -8.77 11.33
N LYS A 74 -36.95 -7.61 10.64
CA LYS A 74 -38.13 -6.95 10.09
C LYS A 74 -38.62 -7.54 8.76
N GLY A 75 -37.90 -8.49 8.18
CA GLY A 75 -38.20 -9.06 6.86
C GLY A 75 -37.86 -8.11 5.70
N GLU A 76 -37.07 -7.07 5.94
CA GLU A 76 -36.63 -6.11 4.94
C GLU A 76 -35.33 -6.62 4.27
N GLY A 77 -35.39 -6.91 2.98
CA GLY A 77 -34.22 -7.31 2.21
C GLY A 77 -33.45 -6.12 1.65
N ALA A 78 -32.24 -5.86 2.14
CA ALA A 78 -31.31 -4.90 1.52
C ALA A 78 -30.24 -5.64 0.69
N LEU A 79 -29.84 -5.07 -0.46
CA LEU A 79 -28.90 -5.68 -1.41
C LEU A 79 -27.49 -5.03 -1.42
N THR A 80 -27.20 -4.12 -0.50
CA THR A 80 -25.95 -3.36 -0.55
C THR A 80 -24.75 -4.26 -0.26
N PRO A 81 -23.73 -4.33 -1.14
CA PRO A 81 -22.51 -5.09 -0.88
C PRO A 81 -21.66 -4.39 0.19
N TYR A 82 -20.95 -5.17 1.01
CA TYR A 82 -20.02 -4.65 2.01
C TYR A 82 -18.71 -4.17 1.35
N PRO A 83 -18.07 -3.13 1.89
CA PRO A 83 -16.75 -2.73 1.42
C PRO A 83 -15.75 -3.83 1.75
N ARG A 84 -14.83 -4.09 0.82
CA ARG A 84 -13.70 -5.01 1.05
C ARG A 84 -12.57 -4.25 1.71
N ILE A 85 -11.98 -4.85 2.74
CA ILE A 85 -10.83 -4.28 3.44
C ILE A 85 -9.57 -4.53 2.61
N HIS A 86 -8.72 -3.51 2.46
CA HIS A 86 -7.57 -3.50 1.55
C HIS A 86 -6.31 -4.08 2.20
N ASP A 87 -5.52 -4.86 1.43
CA ASP A 87 -4.28 -5.48 1.92
C ASP A 87 -3.01 -5.15 1.07
N SER A 88 -3.17 -4.34 0.04
CA SER A 88 -2.18 -4.16 -1.04
C SER A 88 -0.88 -3.48 -0.60
N ALA A 89 -0.97 -2.45 0.23
CA ALA A 89 0.17 -1.65 0.65
C ALA A 89 1.07 -2.45 1.58
N TRP A 90 0.49 -3.30 2.43
CA TRP A 90 1.27 -4.17 3.30
C TRP A 90 2.14 -5.15 2.53
N TYR A 91 1.62 -5.82 1.50
CA TYR A 91 2.44 -6.77 0.72
C TYR A 91 3.62 -6.10 0.02
N LEU A 92 3.45 -4.86 -0.45
CA LEU A 92 4.53 -4.07 -1.04
C LEU A 92 5.59 -3.67 -0.01
N VAL A 93 5.16 -3.35 1.21
CA VAL A 93 6.03 -2.85 2.27
C VAL A 93 6.73 -4.01 2.99
N ARG A 94 6.07 -5.15 3.17
CA ARG A 94 6.58 -6.30 3.95
C ARG A 94 7.97 -6.76 3.54
N SER A 95 8.27 -6.77 2.24
CA SER A 95 9.58 -7.19 1.70
C SER A 95 10.68 -6.16 1.90
N THR A 96 10.33 -4.89 2.12
CA THR A 96 11.27 -3.76 2.21
C THR A 96 11.32 -3.15 3.61
N PHE A 97 10.43 -3.56 4.51
CA PHE A 97 10.29 -3.02 5.85
C PHE A 97 11.34 -3.61 6.79
N ILE A 98 12.49 -2.94 6.84
CA ILE A 98 13.50 -3.14 7.89
C ILE A 98 13.12 -2.20 9.04
N GLY A 99 12.35 -2.70 10.02
CA GLY A 99 11.79 -1.91 11.12
C GLY A 99 11.58 -2.72 12.40
N ASP A 100 10.80 -2.16 13.32
CA ASP A 100 10.48 -2.77 14.62
C ASP A 100 9.73 -4.11 14.43
N TYR A 101 10.36 -5.21 14.86
CA TYR A 101 9.79 -6.55 14.77
C TYR A 101 8.45 -6.67 15.50
N ALA A 102 8.23 -5.93 16.58
CA ALA A 102 6.97 -5.96 17.31
C ALA A 102 5.84 -5.32 16.48
N LEU A 103 6.10 -4.20 15.81
CA LEU A 103 5.15 -3.56 14.91
C LEU A 103 4.85 -4.44 13.68
N VAL A 104 5.89 -5.08 13.12
CA VAL A 104 5.73 -6.02 12.00
C VAL A 104 4.83 -7.18 12.39
N ALA A 105 5.03 -7.77 13.57
CA ALA A 105 4.18 -8.87 14.05
C ALA A 105 2.71 -8.44 14.19
N LYS A 106 2.44 -7.26 14.76
CA LYS A 106 1.08 -6.72 14.86
C LYS A 106 0.43 -6.47 13.50
N LEU A 107 1.20 -5.92 12.54
CA LEU A 107 0.74 -5.73 11.17
C LEU A 107 0.46 -7.09 10.50
N GLU A 108 1.32 -8.09 10.65
CA GLU A 108 1.05 -9.43 10.10
C GLU A 108 -0.24 -10.02 10.67
N ASP A 109 -0.50 -9.89 11.97
CA ASP A 109 -1.72 -10.38 12.60
C ASP A 109 -2.97 -9.62 12.11
N ALA A 110 -2.91 -8.30 11.99
CA ALA A 110 -4.00 -7.50 11.45
C ALA A 110 -4.31 -7.88 9.99
N TYR A 111 -3.29 -8.00 9.15
CA TYR A 111 -3.48 -8.30 7.73
C TYR A 111 -3.89 -9.76 7.46
N ARG A 112 -3.58 -10.69 8.37
CA ARG A 112 -4.17 -12.04 8.34
C ARG A 112 -5.68 -12.02 8.62
N LEU A 113 -6.12 -11.14 9.54
CA LEU A 113 -7.55 -11.00 9.85
C LEU A 113 -8.36 -10.38 8.72
N ILE A 114 -7.74 -9.52 7.89
CA ILE A 114 -8.39 -8.94 6.71
C ILE A 114 -8.99 -10.02 5.80
N ALA A 115 -8.23 -11.07 5.50
CA ALA A 115 -8.71 -12.19 4.68
C ALA A 115 -9.91 -12.92 5.31
N VAL A 116 -9.88 -13.12 6.63
CA VAL A 116 -10.97 -13.76 7.38
C VAL A 116 -12.23 -12.90 7.33
N VAL A 117 -12.12 -11.61 7.61
CA VAL A 117 -13.25 -10.68 7.59
C VAL A 117 -13.84 -10.59 6.19
N ASN A 118 -13.02 -10.41 5.16
CA ASN A 118 -13.50 -10.35 3.77
C ASN A 118 -14.24 -11.63 3.35
N ASN A 119 -13.73 -12.81 3.71
CA ASN A 119 -14.41 -14.09 3.43
C ASN A 119 -15.75 -14.21 4.16
N LEU A 120 -15.83 -13.78 5.43
CA LEU A 120 -17.08 -13.81 6.19
C LEU A 120 -18.12 -12.86 5.59
N LEU A 121 -17.72 -11.64 5.21
CA LEU A 121 -18.61 -10.69 4.55
C LEU A 121 -19.11 -11.23 3.21
N GLN A 122 -18.25 -11.87 2.42
CA GLN A 122 -18.65 -12.53 1.18
C GLN A 122 -19.68 -13.62 1.46
N ARG A 123 -19.47 -14.43 2.51
CA ARG A 123 -20.40 -15.51 2.85
C ARG A 123 -21.77 -14.98 3.26
N ILE A 124 -21.81 -13.88 4.00
CA ILE A 124 -23.06 -13.21 4.38
C ILE A 124 -23.81 -12.71 3.13
N GLU A 125 -23.09 -12.10 2.18
CA GLU A 125 -23.67 -11.68 0.91
C GLU A 125 -24.22 -12.85 0.11
N GLU A 126 -23.46 -13.94 -0.04
CA GLU A 126 -23.89 -15.15 -0.73
C GLU A 126 -25.18 -15.72 -0.13
N LEU A 127 -25.25 -15.86 1.20
CA LEU A 127 -26.45 -16.33 1.89
C LEU A 127 -27.66 -15.45 1.59
N ARG A 128 -27.46 -14.12 1.58
CA ARG A 128 -28.52 -13.15 1.27
C ARG A 128 -29.00 -13.28 -0.18
N TYR A 129 -28.08 -13.43 -1.13
CA TYR A 129 -28.40 -13.65 -2.54
C TYR A 129 -29.13 -14.98 -2.77
N THR A 130 -28.69 -16.07 -2.15
CA THR A 130 -29.34 -17.38 -2.24
C THR A 130 -30.77 -17.31 -1.71
N HIS A 131 -30.97 -16.72 -0.53
CA HIS A 131 -32.30 -16.54 0.04
C HIS A 131 -33.22 -15.65 -0.83
N MET A 132 -32.69 -14.57 -1.42
CA MET A 132 -33.47 -13.74 -2.35
C MET A 132 -33.84 -14.47 -3.65
N ASN A 133 -32.94 -15.29 -4.20
CA ASN A 133 -33.24 -16.09 -5.40
C ASN A 133 -34.23 -17.23 -5.10
N GLU A 134 -34.13 -17.85 -3.93
CA GLU A 134 -35.03 -18.92 -3.49
C GLU A 134 -36.41 -18.36 -3.08
N SER A 135 -36.47 -17.21 -2.42
CA SER A 135 -37.75 -16.55 -2.10
C SER A 135 -38.37 -15.82 -3.30
N GLY A 136 -37.56 -15.38 -4.28
CA GLY A 136 -38.00 -14.78 -5.54
C GLY A 136 -38.59 -15.76 -6.56
N LYS A 137 -38.57 -17.07 -6.27
CA LYS A 137 -39.27 -18.13 -7.04
C LYS A 137 -39.90 -19.20 -6.14
N GLY A 138 -40.28 -18.86 -4.92
CA GLY A 138 -41.18 -19.68 -4.12
C GLY A 138 -42.59 -19.40 -4.59
N PHE A 139 -43.15 -20.25 -5.46
CA PHE A 139 -44.52 -20.27 -5.99
C PHE A 139 -45.31 -18.98 -5.67
N THR A 140 -45.45 -18.10 -6.67
CA THR A 140 -46.48 -17.05 -6.57
C THR A 140 -47.78 -17.72 -6.12
N LEU A 141 -48.57 -17.05 -5.29
CA LEU A 141 -49.89 -17.56 -4.93
C LEU A 141 -50.66 -17.99 -6.20
N GLU A 142 -50.40 -17.34 -7.34
CA GLU A 142 -50.84 -17.75 -8.68
C GLU A 142 -50.28 -19.08 -9.21
N ALA A 143 -49.01 -19.43 -8.96
CA ALA A 143 -48.43 -20.73 -9.31
C ALA A 143 -48.89 -21.85 -8.35
N LEU A 144 -49.21 -21.50 -7.10
CA LEU A 144 -49.87 -22.38 -6.14
C LEU A 144 -51.37 -22.51 -6.44
N GLU A 145 -52.05 -21.48 -6.94
CA GLU A 145 -53.45 -21.50 -7.42
C GLU A 145 -53.57 -22.26 -8.75
N GLN A 146 -52.58 -22.14 -9.64
CA GLN A 146 -52.49 -22.98 -10.84
C GLN A 146 -52.18 -24.44 -10.49
N ALA A 147 -51.46 -24.70 -9.40
CA ALA A 147 -51.20 -26.05 -8.90
C ALA A 147 -52.28 -26.57 -7.94
N GLU A 148 -53.15 -25.71 -7.36
CA GLU A 148 -54.31 -26.07 -6.53
C GLU A 148 -55.34 -26.90 -7.32
N LEU A 149 -55.29 -26.84 -8.65
CA LEU A 149 -56.06 -27.73 -9.51
C LEU A 149 -55.57 -29.20 -9.49
N GLU A 150 -54.36 -29.48 -8.97
CA GLU A 150 -53.76 -30.84 -8.97
C GLU A 150 -53.15 -31.30 -7.63
N ILE A 151 -52.98 -30.41 -6.63
CA ILE A 151 -52.27 -30.72 -5.39
C ILE A 151 -53.22 -30.92 -4.20
N THR A 152 -53.23 -32.13 -3.63
CA THR A 152 -53.91 -32.46 -2.36
C THR A 152 -53.38 -31.65 -1.16
N GLU A 153 -54.28 -31.26 -0.24
CA GLU A 153 -54.02 -30.53 1.02
C GLU A 153 -52.73 -30.93 1.77
N GLY A 154 -52.38 -32.22 1.77
CA GLY A 154 -51.18 -32.77 2.41
C GLY A 154 -49.85 -32.32 1.78
N MET A 155 -49.82 -32.09 0.48
CA MET A 155 -48.62 -31.57 -0.22
C MET A 155 -48.44 -30.07 0.03
N ARG A 156 -49.53 -29.32 0.17
CA ARG A 156 -49.49 -27.91 0.57
C ARG A 156 -48.92 -27.73 1.97
N THR A 157 -49.38 -28.55 2.93
CA THR A 157 -48.84 -28.53 4.30
C THR A 157 -47.38 -28.96 4.35
N ALA A 158 -46.98 -29.99 3.60
CA ALA A 158 -45.59 -30.39 3.48
C ALA A 158 -44.70 -29.30 2.87
N ALA A 159 -45.17 -28.61 1.82
CA ALA A 159 -44.45 -27.51 1.19
C ALA A 159 -44.26 -26.32 2.13
N LEU A 160 -45.31 -25.94 2.88
CA LEU A 160 -45.27 -24.87 3.89
C LEU A 160 -44.32 -25.21 5.05
N ALA A 161 -44.33 -26.46 5.52
CA ALA A 161 -43.39 -26.92 6.55
C ALA A 161 -41.94 -26.86 6.05
N LEU A 162 -41.69 -27.30 4.81
CA LEU A 162 -40.36 -27.29 4.21
C LEU A 162 -39.84 -25.86 3.98
N SER A 163 -40.71 -24.91 3.64
CA SER A 163 -40.32 -23.49 3.55
C SER A 163 -40.00 -22.89 4.92
N ALA A 164 -40.76 -23.23 5.97
CA ALA A 164 -40.51 -22.75 7.32
C ALA A 164 -39.19 -23.29 7.89
N ASP A 165 -38.87 -24.56 7.64
CA ASP A 165 -37.60 -25.17 8.02
C ASP A 165 -36.40 -24.51 7.31
N ARG A 166 -36.52 -24.21 6.01
CA ARG A 166 -35.49 -23.52 5.23
C ARG A 166 -35.26 -22.09 5.71
N GLU A 167 -36.34 -21.35 5.99
CA GLU A 167 -36.24 -19.99 6.52
C GLU A 167 -35.56 -19.97 7.90
N THR A 168 -35.91 -20.93 8.77
CA THR A 168 -35.28 -21.09 10.08
C THR A 168 -33.79 -21.37 9.93
N ALA A 169 -33.41 -22.32 9.06
CA ALA A 169 -32.01 -22.65 8.80
C ALA A 169 -31.22 -21.45 8.22
N TYR A 170 -31.82 -20.68 7.31
CA TYR A 170 -31.22 -19.45 6.79
C TYR A 170 -30.98 -18.42 7.90
N ARG A 171 -31.99 -18.13 8.74
CA ARG A 171 -31.87 -17.16 9.85
C ARG A 171 -30.78 -17.58 10.84
N THR A 172 -30.70 -18.86 11.19
CA THR A 172 -29.66 -19.38 12.10
C THR A 172 -28.26 -19.20 11.50
N ASN A 173 -28.06 -19.62 10.25
CA ASN A 173 -26.76 -19.48 9.58
C ASN A 173 -26.35 -18.02 9.41
N TYR A 174 -27.29 -17.16 8.98
CA TYR A 174 -27.03 -15.73 8.83
C TYR A 174 -26.62 -15.09 10.17
N THR A 175 -27.34 -15.40 11.25
CA THR A 175 -27.05 -14.87 12.60
C THR A 175 -25.66 -15.29 13.07
N GLN A 176 -25.29 -16.56 12.88
CA GLN A 176 -23.98 -17.07 13.26
C GLN A 176 -22.84 -16.40 12.48
N HIS A 177 -23.00 -16.26 11.17
CA HIS A 177 -21.98 -15.61 10.33
C HIS A 177 -21.87 -14.10 10.60
N ASN A 178 -23.00 -13.42 10.85
CA ASN A 178 -23.00 -12.00 11.23
C ASN A 178 -22.28 -11.78 12.57
N ALA A 179 -22.61 -12.56 13.60
CA ALA A 179 -21.94 -12.48 14.90
C ALA A 179 -20.42 -12.73 14.80
N ALA A 180 -20.01 -13.71 13.99
CA ALA A 180 -18.59 -13.97 13.73
C ALA A 180 -17.93 -12.78 12.99
N ALA A 181 -18.55 -12.27 11.92
CA ALA A 181 -18.04 -11.14 11.15
C ALA A 181 -17.86 -9.90 12.04
N LYS A 182 -18.82 -9.62 12.93
CA LYS A 182 -18.74 -8.52 13.90
C LYS A 182 -17.57 -8.70 14.87
N GLY A 183 -17.42 -9.89 15.45
CA GLY A 183 -16.32 -10.19 16.38
C GLY A 183 -14.94 -10.02 15.74
N TYR A 184 -14.75 -10.54 14.51
CA TYR A 184 -13.48 -10.41 13.80
C TYR A 184 -13.22 -8.99 13.30
N THR A 185 -14.24 -8.27 12.85
CA THR A 185 -14.12 -6.86 12.44
C THR A 185 -13.73 -5.98 13.63
N GLN A 186 -14.32 -6.20 14.80
CA GLN A 186 -13.94 -5.48 16.02
C GLN A 186 -12.50 -5.77 16.44
N LYS A 187 -12.08 -7.03 16.39
CA LYS A 187 -10.69 -7.42 16.70
C LYS A 187 -9.70 -6.76 15.74
N LEU A 188 -10.03 -6.73 14.44
CA LEU A 188 -9.23 -6.07 13.42
C LEU A 188 -9.16 -4.56 13.67
N LEU A 189 -10.27 -3.92 13.98
CA LEU A 189 -10.33 -2.50 14.31
C LEU A 189 -9.39 -2.15 15.48
N THR A 190 -9.46 -2.91 16.58
CA THR A 190 -8.57 -2.70 17.73
C THR A 190 -7.09 -2.80 17.36
N LEU A 191 -6.70 -3.80 16.58
CA LEU A 191 -5.31 -3.94 16.14
C LEU A 191 -4.87 -2.79 15.23
N LEU A 192 -5.72 -2.35 14.30
CA LEU A 192 -5.40 -1.25 13.41
C LEU A 192 -5.28 0.08 14.16
N GLU A 193 -6.14 0.34 15.15
CA GLU A 193 -6.08 1.54 16.01
C GLU A 193 -4.82 1.56 16.89
N GLU A 194 -4.32 0.41 17.34
CA GLU A 194 -3.04 0.33 18.05
C GLU A 194 -1.83 0.62 17.15
N VAL A 195 -1.92 0.23 15.87
CA VAL A 195 -0.82 0.28 14.91
C VAL A 195 -0.74 1.63 14.19
N GLU A 196 -1.88 2.29 13.93
CA GLU A 196 -1.97 3.59 13.28
C GLU A 196 -1.00 4.65 13.84
N PRO A 197 -0.95 4.92 15.16
CA PRO A 197 -0.05 5.95 15.70
C PRO A 197 1.43 5.58 15.49
N GLN A 198 1.77 4.28 15.55
CA GLN A 198 3.15 3.80 15.34
C GLN A 198 3.58 3.96 13.87
N VAL A 199 2.68 3.63 12.93
CA VAL A 199 2.91 3.86 11.50
C VAL A 199 3.02 5.37 11.21
N ALA A 200 2.15 6.20 11.80
CA ALA A 200 2.21 7.65 11.66
C ALA A 200 3.52 8.24 12.21
N GLN A 201 4.01 7.74 13.35
CA GLN A 201 5.30 8.13 13.92
C GLN A 201 6.47 7.76 13.00
N LEU A 202 6.43 6.61 12.34
CA LEU A 202 7.46 6.22 11.37
C LEU A 202 7.48 7.12 10.14
N CYS A 203 6.33 7.64 9.71
CA CYS A 203 6.26 8.65 8.66
C CYS A 203 6.81 10.01 9.15
N GLY A 204 6.32 10.51 10.30
CA GLY A 204 6.67 11.85 10.81
C GLY A 204 8.09 11.99 11.36
N SER A 205 8.62 10.96 12.03
CA SER A 205 9.96 11.00 12.65
C SER A 205 11.11 11.11 11.63
N ARG A 206 10.87 10.82 10.35
CA ARG A 206 11.88 10.87 9.28
C ARG A 206 11.69 11.98 8.25
N GLU A 207 10.47 12.50 8.08
CA GLU A 207 10.23 13.63 7.18
C GLU A 207 10.70 14.95 7.81
N ASP A 208 10.32 15.28 9.04
CA ASP A 208 10.53 16.64 9.59
C ASP A 208 11.99 16.98 9.97
N THR A 209 12.76 15.99 10.43
CA THR A 209 14.18 16.22 10.78
C THR A 209 15.13 15.99 9.61
N SER A 210 14.72 15.29 8.56
CA SER A 210 15.61 14.91 7.47
C SER A 210 15.38 15.72 6.19
N THR A 211 14.16 16.10 5.79
CA THR A 211 14.00 16.91 4.56
C THR A 211 14.48 18.34 4.76
N ALA A 212 14.12 19.01 5.85
CA ALA A 212 14.56 20.39 6.11
C ALA A 212 16.08 20.50 6.42
N VAL A 213 16.65 19.51 7.10
CA VAL A 213 18.09 19.47 7.40
C VAL A 213 18.89 18.93 6.21
N LEU A 214 18.38 17.94 5.47
CA LEU A 214 19.02 17.50 4.24
C LEU A 214 18.92 18.55 3.16
N ASP A 215 17.80 19.23 2.89
CA ASP A 215 17.73 20.30 1.88
C ASP A 215 18.74 21.41 2.17
N LYS A 216 18.89 21.83 3.44
CA LYS A 216 19.96 22.74 3.85
C LYS A 216 21.35 22.15 3.64
N ARG A 217 21.57 20.86 3.96
CA ARG A 217 22.85 20.18 3.71
C ARG A 217 23.06 19.83 2.23
N LEU A 218 22.02 19.80 1.40
CA LEU A 218 22.00 19.50 -0.02
C LEU A 218 22.34 20.74 -0.82
N LEU A 219 21.72 21.87 -0.48
CA LEU A 219 22.17 23.18 -0.93
C LEU A 219 23.64 23.40 -0.55
N LYS A 220 24.03 23.04 0.69
CA LYS A 220 25.41 23.20 1.15
C LYS A 220 26.39 22.18 0.54
N SER A 221 25.98 20.95 0.24
CA SER A 221 26.84 19.90 -0.35
C SER A 221 26.89 19.97 -1.87
N LYS A 222 25.79 20.30 -2.56
CA LYS A 222 25.82 20.70 -3.97
C LYS A 222 26.69 21.94 -4.13
N ALA A 223 26.53 22.97 -3.29
CA ALA A 223 27.42 24.14 -3.33
C ALA A 223 28.88 23.76 -3.08
N ARG A 224 29.18 22.89 -2.11
CA ARG A 224 30.54 22.40 -1.85
C ARG A 224 31.09 21.53 -2.99
N LEU A 225 30.27 20.67 -3.59
CA LEU A 225 30.67 19.86 -4.74
C LEU A 225 30.94 20.75 -5.94
N HIS A 226 30.09 21.74 -6.21
CA HIS A 226 30.33 22.74 -7.26
C HIS A 226 31.56 23.60 -6.98
N ILE A 227 31.84 23.96 -5.72
CA ILE A 227 33.05 24.70 -5.32
C ILE A 227 34.29 23.82 -5.46
N VAL A 228 34.24 22.54 -5.07
CA VAL A 228 35.36 21.61 -5.19
C VAL A 228 35.61 21.25 -6.66
N LEU A 229 34.56 21.04 -7.45
CA LEU A 229 34.67 20.85 -8.90
C LEU A 229 35.25 22.11 -9.53
N ALA A 230 34.71 23.30 -9.22
CA ALA A 230 35.22 24.57 -9.73
C ALA A 230 36.67 24.81 -9.31
N ALA A 231 37.06 24.51 -8.07
CA ALA A 231 38.45 24.66 -7.59
C ALA A 231 39.40 23.65 -8.26
N ALA A 232 38.98 22.41 -8.48
CA ALA A 232 39.75 21.42 -9.22
C ALA A 232 39.91 21.81 -10.71
N LEU A 233 38.87 22.41 -11.30
CA LEU A 233 38.85 22.89 -12.68
C LEU A 233 39.71 24.17 -12.84
N PHE A 234 39.63 25.12 -11.91
CA PHE A 234 40.46 26.33 -11.87
C PHE A 234 41.92 26.03 -11.52
N GLY A 235 42.19 24.99 -10.71
CA GLY A 235 43.54 24.50 -10.43
C GLY A 235 44.17 23.74 -11.60
N ALA A 236 43.35 23.13 -12.47
CA ALA A 236 43.79 22.48 -13.71
C ALA A 236 43.90 23.44 -14.91
N LEU A 237 43.30 24.63 -14.82
CA LEU A 237 43.32 25.67 -15.87
C LEU A 237 44.73 26.10 -16.33
N PRO A 238 45.75 26.24 -15.46
CA PRO A 238 47.10 26.63 -15.89
C PRO A 238 47.83 25.53 -16.68
N PHE A 239 47.36 24.28 -16.63
CA PHE A 239 48.00 23.12 -17.25
C PHE A 239 47.33 22.70 -18.57
N LEU A 240 46.23 23.37 -18.97
CA LEU A 240 45.46 23.05 -20.18
C LEU A 240 45.62 24.15 -21.22
N THR A 241 46.35 23.89 -22.30
CA THR A 241 46.50 24.84 -23.42
C THR A 241 45.28 24.82 -24.36
N GLY A 242 44.69 26.00 -24.57
CA GLY A 242 44.01 26.47 -25.80
C GLY A 242 42.66 25.84 -26.20
N GLY A 243 42.56 24.51 -26.26
CA GLY A 243 41.35 23.82 -26.78
C GLY A 243 40.54 23.10 -25.70
N TYR A 244 41.22 22.54 -24.69
CA TYR A 244 40.58 21.74 -23.64
C TYR A 244 39.81 22.56 -22.62
N GLN A 245 40.15 23.84 -22.47
CA GLN A 245 39.44 24.76 -21.57
C GLN A 245 37.98 24.98 -22.02
N ILE A 246 37.72 25.02 -23.34
CA ILE A 246 36.37 25.23 -23.88
C ILE A 246 35.52 23.97 -23.71
N ALA A 247 36.06 22.78 -24.01
CA ALA A 247 35.35 21.52 -23.81
C ALA A 247 35.00 21.28 -22.32
N LEU A 248 35.91 21.65 -21.43
CA LEU A 248 35.72 21.57 -19.99
C LEU A 248 34.62 22.52 -19.48
N ILE A 249 34.61 23.77 -19.98
CA ILE A 249 33.55 24.75 -19.68
C ILE A 249 32.19 24.26 -20.19
N VAL A 250 32.14 23.66 -21.38
CA VAL A 250 30.89 23.13 -21.96
C VAL A 250 30.37 21.92 -21.17
N VAL A 251 31.22 20.98 -20.74
CA VAL A 251 30.80 19.84 -19.91
C VAL A 251 30.31 20.31 -18.54
N VAL A 252 30.96 21.30 -17.94
CA VAL A 252 30.52 21.90 -16.67
C VAL A 252 29.19 22.63 -16.83
N ALA A 253 29.00 23.37 -17.93
CA ALA A 253 27.74 24.03 -18.26
C ALA A 253 26.60 23.02 -18.51
N ILE A 254 26.88 21.90 -19.19
CA ILE A 254 25.89 20.84 -19.41
C ILE A 254 25.53 20.18 -18.09
N LEU A 255 26.49 19.88 -17.22
CA LEU A 255 26.23 19.27 -15.92
C LEU A 255 25.47 20.19 -14.96
N THR A 256 25.74 21.50 -14.98
CA THR A 256 24.97 22.48 -14.16
C THR A 256 23.57 22.72 -14.73
N PHE A 257 23.40 22.82 -16.05
CA PHE A 257 22.10 23.04 -16.68
C PHE A 257 21.17 21.80 -16.55
N SER A 258 21.70 20.59 -16.73
CA SER A 258 20.93 19.34 -16.57
C SER A 258 20.43 19.13 -15.13
N SER A 259 21.13 19.69 -14.15
CA SER A 259 20.76 19.60 -12.74
C SER A 259 19.73 20.65 -12.26
N SER A 260 19.37 21.59 -13.14
CA SER A 260 18.39 22.68 -12.87
C SER A 260 17.00 22.40 -13.45
N VAL A 261 16.86 21.35 -14.27
CA VAL A 261 15.61 20.95 -14.97
C VAL A 261 14.94 19.72 -14.31
N LEU A 262 15.54 19.16 -13.25
CA LEU A 262 15.04 18.04 -12.43
C LEU A 262 14.73 18.51 -11.01
#